data_AF-A0ABC9Z5V3-F1
#
_entry.id   AF-A0ABC9Z5V3-F1
#
_cell.length_a   1.000
_cell.length_b   1.000
_cell.length_c   1.000
_cell.angle_alpha   90.00
_cell.angle_beta   90.00
_cell.angle_gamma   90.00
#
_symmetry.space_group_name_H-M   'P 1'
#
loop_
_entity.id
_entity.type
_entity.pdbx_description
1 polymer ?
#
loop_
_entity_poly.entity_id
_entity_poly.type
_entity_poly.pdbx_seq_one_letter_code
_entity_poly.pdbx_strand_id
1 'polypeptide(L)'
;MIDHWGRRDWPADHETYFWYLTFHDPELVELVRRCNDKLNLDGIDFVPLDGLHVTMLRIGDLDEIKDEDIQALTDEAKSKLDEVKPFKLEVGPLAGSRGAIRFTVS
;
A
#
# COMPACT_ATOMS: atom_id res chain seq x y z
N MET A 1 -8.74 -0.73 -22.96
CA MET A 1 -8.00 -0.08 -21.85
C MET A 1 -7.11 -1.17 -21.26
N ILE A 2 -5.80 -0.95 -21.18
CA ILE A 2 -4.87 -1.94 -20.61
C ILE A 2 -4.79 -1.64 -19.12
N ASP A 3 -5.25 -2.57 -18.30
CA ASP A 3 -5.15 -2.54 -16.85
C ASP A 3 -3.70 -2.25 -16.43
N HIS A 4 -3.48 -1.12 -15.76
CA HIS A 4 -2.16 -0.76 -15.24
C HIS A 4 -1.65 -1.75 -14.20
N TRP A 5 -2.53 -2.44 -13.47
CA TRP A 5 -2.17 -3.51 -12.54
C TRP A 5 -1.64 -4.76 -13.25
N GLY A 6 -1.90 -4.89 -14.55
CA GLY A 6 -1.34 -5.93 -15.42
C GLY A 6 -0.12 -5.48 -16.25
N ARG A 7 0.34 -4.22 -16.14
CA ARG A 7 1.52 -3.74 -16.90
C ARG A 7 2.82 -4.24 -16.27
N ARG A 8 3.42 -5.25 -16.91
CA ARG A 8 4.79 -5.73 -16.67
C ARG A 8 5.86 -4.78 -17.21
N ASP A 9 5.89 -3.53 -16.75
CA ASP A 9 7.09 -2.68 -16.95
C ASP A 9 8.26 -3.15 -16.05
N TRP A 10 7.98 -4.07 -15.14
CA TRP A 10 8.93 -4.83 -14.34
C TRP A 10 9.17 -6.20 -14.99
N PRO A 11 10.38 -6.79 -14.87
CA PRO A 11 10.60 -8.16 -15.28
C PRO A 11 9.49 -9.04 -14.73
N ALA A 12 9.04 -9.93 -15.59
CA ALA A 12 7.99 -10.92 -15.38
C ALA A 12 7.90 -11.53 -13.97
N ASP A 13 9.06 -11.69 -13.35
CA ASP A 13 9.31 -12.58 -12.23
C ASP A 13 9.91 -11.83 -11.03
N HIS A 14 9.83 -10.49 -10.99
CA HIS A 14 10.33 -9.71 -9.86
C HIS A 14 9.21 -9.38 -8.88
N GLU A 15 9.14 -10.15 -7.80
CA GLU A 15 8.27 -9.91 -6.66
C GLU A 15 9.11 -9.46 -5.47
N THR A 16 8.63 -8.46 -4.74
CA THR A 16 9.34 -7.86 -3.62
C THR A 16 8.41 -7.81 -2.41
N TYR A 17 8.93 -8.19 -1.25
CA TYR A 17 8.25 -8.03 0.02
C TYR A 17 8.40 -6.61 0.57
N PHE A 18 7.30 -6.05 1.05
CA PHE A 18 7.24 -4.77 1.75
C PHE A 18 6.43 -4.91 3.04
N TRP A 19 6.76 -4.09 4.02
CA TRP A 19 5.88 -3.80 5.15
C TRP A 19 4.82 -2.78 4.76
N TYR A 20 3.58 -3.05 5.18
CA TYR A 20 2.43 -2.18 4.96
C TYR A 20 1.74 -1.85 6.29
N LEU A 21 1.28 -0.60 6.44
CA LEU A 21 0.16 -0.30 7.33
C LEU A 21 -1.12 -0.44 6.54
N THR A 22 -2.01 -1.33 6.97
CA THR A 22 -3.30 -1.57 6.34
C THR A 22 -4.41 -0.88 7.13
N PHE A 23 -5.54 -0.64 6.46
CA PHE A 23 -6.67 0.08 7.06
C PHE A 23 -7.95 -0.74 6.96
N HIS A 24 -8.72 -0.74 8.05
CA HIS A 24 -10.11 -1.23 8.08
C HIS A 24 -11.10 -0.11 8.41
N ASP A 25 -10.68 1.15 8.24
CA ASP A 25 -11.48 2.32 8.57
C ASP A 25 -12.53 2.58 7.47
N PRO A 26 -13.84 2.46 7.79
CA PRO A 26 -14.91 2.69 6.81
C PRO A 26 -14.99 4.14 6.33
N GLU A 27 -14.57 5.12 7.14
CA GLU A 27 -14.57 6.54 6.74
C GLU A 27 -13.50 6.80 5.68
N LEU A 28 -12.35 6.14 5.80
CA LEU A 28 -11.30 6.19 4.79
C LEU A 28 -11.76 5.55 3.48
N VAL A 29 -12.39 4.37 3.54
CA VAL A 29 -12.94 3.69 2.36
C VAL A 29 -13.96 4.58 1.64
N GLU A 30 -14.88 5.19 2.38
CA GLU A 30 -15.87 6.11 1.82
C GLU A 30 -15.24 7.39 1.26
N LEU A 31 -14.19 7.92 1.89
CA LEU A 31 -13.42 9.05 1.35
C LEU A 31 -12.79 8.69 0.00
N VAL A 32 -12.12 7.54 -0.11
CA VAL A 32 -11.53 7.05 -1.36
C VAL A 32 -12.61 6.88 -2.43
N ARG A 33 -13.74 6.26 -2.09
CA ARG A 33 -14.86 6.06 -3.02
C ARG A 33 -15.34 7.40 -3.61
N ARG A 34 -15.55 8.41 -2.77
CA ARG A 34 -15.94 9.76 -3.22
C ARG A 34 -14.86 10.43 -4.07
N CYS A 35 -13.58 10.22 -3.77
CA CYS A 35 -12.49 10.72 -4.58
C CYS A 35 -12.48 10.07 -5.97
N ASN A 36 -12.63 8.74 -6.05
CA ASN A 36 -12.69 8.00 -7.31
C ASN A 36 -13.87 8.48 -8.17
N ASP A 37 -15.06 8.64 -7.57
CA ASP A 37 -16.26 9.15 -8.26
C ASP A 37 -16.03 10.54 -8.88
N LYS A 38 -15.28 11.42 -8.18
CA LYS A 38 -14.97 12.79 -8.65
C LYS A 38 -13.82 12.86 -9.64
N LEU A 39 -12.85 11.98 -9.49
CA LEU A 39 -11.65 11.92 -10.33
C LEU A 39 -11.89 11.21 -11.65
N ASN A 40 -13.08 10.67 -11.91
CA ASN A 40 -13.45 9.88 -13.10
C ASN A 40 -12.91 10.46 -14.42
N LEU A 41 -11.65 10.15 -14.72
CA LEU A 41 -10.82 10.70 -15.79
C LEU A 41 -10.20 9.51 -16.51
N ASP A 42 -10.10 9.62 -17.82
CA ASP A 42 -9.46 8.59 -18.63
C ASP A 42 -7.97 8.47 -18.29
N GLY A 43 -7.48 7.23 -18.17
CA GLY A 43 -6.06 6.94 -17.94
C GLY A 43 -5.62 6.90 -16.48
N ILE A 44 -6.58 6.84 -15.54
CA ILE A 44 -6.30 6.58 -14.12
C ILE A 44 -6.84 5.19 -13.77
N ASP A 45 -5.96 4.34 -13.25
CA ASP A 45 -6.33 3.06 -12.67
C ASP A 45 -6.44 3.22 -11.15
N PHE A 46 -7.65 3.08 -10.63
CA PHE A 46 -7.90 3.22 -9.20
C PHE A 46 -7.39 2.01 -8.42
N VAL A 47 -6.87 2.27 -7.22
CA VAL A 47 -6.52 1.22 -6.25
C VAL A 47 -7.81 0.56 -5.77
N PRO A 48 -7.89 -0.79 -5.73
CA PRO A 48 -8.99 -1.50 -5.09
C PRO A 48 -9.19 -1.05 -3.63
N LEU A 49 -10.44 -0.96 -3.17
CA LEU A 49 -10.77 -0.45 -1.84
C LEU A 49 -10.28 -1.34 -0.70
N ASP A 50 -10.07 -2.63 -0.97
CA ASP A 50 -9.46 -3.61 -0.06
C ASP A 50 -7.92 -3.59 -0.10
N GLY A 51 -7.34 -2.89 -1.07
CA GLY A 51 -5.90 -2.72 -1.24
C GLY A 51 -5.34 -1.45 -0.62
N LEU A 52 -6.08 -0.72 0.21
CA LEU A 52 -5.63 0.54 0.80
C LEU A 52 -4.53 0.30 1.85
N HIS A 53 -3.38 0.93 1.65
CA HIS A 53 -2.24 0.81 2.55
C HIS A 53 -1.29 2.01 2.51
N VAL A 54 -0.42 2.11 3.52
CA VAL A 54 0.80 2.92 3.47
C VAL A 54 1.98 1.97 3.31
N THR A 55 2.72 2.13 2.22
CA THR A 55 4.01 1.45 2.03
C THR A 55 5.02 1.99 3.03
N MET A 56 5.60 1.09 3.84
CA MET A 56 6.59 1.45 4.84
C MET A 56 8.00 1.14 4.34
N LEU A 57 8.46 -0.09 4.59
CA LEU A 57 9.84 -0.50 4.38
C LEU A 57 9.89 -1.67 3.40
N ARG A 58 10.81 -1.59 2.44
CA ARG A 58 11.15 -2.73 1.58
C ARG A 58 11.92 -3.76 2.40
N ILE A 59 11.52 -5.03 2.30
CA ILE A 59 12.18 -6.16 2.95
C ILE A 59 13.22 -6.74 2.00
N GLY A 60 12.83 -7.08 0.77
CA GLY A 60 13.72 -7.68 -0.23
C GLY A 60 12.95 -8.44 -1.30
N ASP A 61 13.67 -9.00 -2.25
CA ASP A 61 13.06 -9.74 -3.36
C ASP A 61 12.74 -11.17 -2.98
N LEU A 62 11.72 -11.74 -3.64
CA LEU A 62 11.20 -13.07 -3.35
C LEU A 62 12.26 -14.16 -3.55
N ASP A 63 13.17 -13.98 -4.51
CA ASP A 63 14.25 -14.91 -4.80
C ASP A 63 15.43 -14.82 -3.81
N GLU A 64 15.49 -13.72 -3.03
CA GLU A 64 16.54 -13.47 -2.04
C GLU A 64 16.12 -13.87 -0.61
N ILE A 65 14.81 -13.96 -0.34
CA ILE A 65 14.28 -14.16 1.01
C ILE A 65 13.66 -15.54 1.14
N LYS A 66 14.07 -16.31 2.17
CA LYS A 66 13.47 -17.61 2.47
C LYS A 66 12.25 -17.45 3.36
N ASP A 67 11.35 -18.43 3.31
CA ASP A 67 10.17 -18.48 4.20
C ASP A 67 10.54 -18.41 5.69
N GLU A 68 11.66 -19.02 6.08
CA GLU A 68 12.20 -18.97 7.44
C GLU A 68 12.58 -17.54 7.87
N ASP A 69 13.12 -16.73 6.94
CA ASP A 69 13.46 -15.34 7.18
C ASP A 69 12.19 -14.50 7.35
N ILE A 70 11.15 -14.73 6.54
CA ILE A 70 9.85 -14.07 6.67
C ILE A 70 9.21 -14.39 8.03
N GLN A 71 9.26 -15.65 8.45
CA GLN A 71 8.72 -16.07 9.74
C GLN A 71 9.46 -15.38 10.89
N ALA A 72 10.80 -15.38 10.85
CA ALA A 72 11.63 -14.72 11.86
C ALA A 72 11.37 -13.21 11.92
N LEU A 73 11.29 -12.54 10.77
CA LEU A 73 10.98 -11.11 10.66
C LEU A 73 9.59 -10.79 11.22
N THR A 74 8.61 -11.65 10.95
CA THR A 74 7.23 -11.46 11.43
C THR A 74 7.14 -11.62 12.94
N ASP A 75 7.82 -12.60 13.52
CA ASP A 75 7.80 -12.84 14.96
C ASP A 75 8.54 -11.74 15.73
N GLU A 76 9.68 -11.27 15.22
CA GLU A 76 10.38 -10.10 15.78
C GLU A 76 9.50 -8.84 15.68
N ALA A 77 8.87 -8.60 14.53
CA ALA A 77 7.97 -7.46 14.34
C ALA A 77 6.80 -7.48 15.34
N LYS A 78 6.15 -8.64 15.56
CA LYS A 78 5.09 -8.78 16.57
C LYS A 78 5.58 -8.40 17.96
N SER A 79 6.72 -8.95 18.38
CA SER A 79 7.33 -8.66 19.68
C SER A 79 7.60 -7.16 19.87
N LYS A 80 8.13 -6.49 18.84
CA LYS A 80 8.39 -5.05 18.89
C LYS A 80 7.12 -4.20 18.87
N LEU A 81 6.10 -4.63 18.12
CA LEU A 81 4.84 -3.91 18.01
C LEU A 81 4.00 -4.00 19.29
N ASP A 82 4.20 -5.01 20.15
CA ASP A 82 3.57 -5.07 21.48
C ASP A 82 3.96 -3.88 22.38
N GLU A 83 5.12 -3.27 22.14
CA GLU A 83 5.57 -2.06 22.85
C GLU A 83 5.03 -0.77 22.22
N VAL A 84 4.49 -0.84 21.01
CA VAL A 84 3.98 0.32 20.26
C VAL A 84 2.51 0.55 20.60
N LYS A 85 2.22 1.71 21.19
CA LYS A 85 0.84 2.10 21.46
C LYS A 85 0.10 2.41 20.15
N PRO A 86 -1.20 2.09 20.06
CA PRO A 86 -2.02 2.58 18.96
C PRO A 86 -1.90 4.10 18.81
N PHE A 87 -1.76 4.55 17.57
CA PHE A 87 -1.63 5.95 17.22
C PHE A 87 -2.66 6.32 16.16
N LYS A 88 -2.88 7.63 16.01
CA LYS A 88 -3.76 8.18 14.99
C LYS A 88 -2.91 8.66 13.82
N LEU A 89 -3.43 8.47 12.62
CA LEU A 89 -2.89 9.02 11.39
C LEU A 89 -3.92 9.98 10.81
N GLU A 90 -3.47 11.10 10.30
CA GLU A 90 -4.29 11.99 9.49
C GLU A 90 -4.09 11.66 8.01
N VAL A 91 -5.18 11.37 7.29
CA VAL A 91 -5.15 11.09 5.86
C VAL A 91 -5.64 12.31 5.10
N GLY A 92 -4.77 12.86 4.26
CA GLY A 92 -5.05 14.01 3.41
C GLY A 92 -4.04 15.14 3.56
N PRO A 93 -4.08 16.15 2.66
CA PRO A 93 -4.93 16.22 1.47
C PRO A 93 -4.55 15.19 0.39
N LEU A 94 -5.37 15.15 -0.67
CA LEU A 94 -5.00 14.46 -1.89
C LEU A 94 -3.87 15.22 -2.61
N ALA A 95 -2.84 14.52 -3.03
CA ALA A 95 -1.67 15.06 -3.71
C ALA A 95 -1.33 14.25 -4.97
N GLY A 96 -0.78 14.94 -5.98
CA GLY A 96 -0.35 14.34 -7.24
C GLY A 96 1.17 14.26 -7.36
N SER A 97 1.67 13.23 -8.03
CA SER A 97 3.01 13.18 -8.63
C SER A 97 2.91 12.79 -10.10
N ARG A 98 4.06 12.74 -10.79
CA ARG A 98 4.14 12.49 -12.24
C ARG A 98 3.43 11.21 -12.74
N GLY A 99 3.12 10.25 -11.86
CA GLY A 99 2.46 8.99 -12.24
C GLY A 99 1.48 8.45 -11.20
N ALA A 100 1.09 9.24 -10.21
CA ALA A 100 0.18 8.77 -9.16
C ALA A 100 -0.59 9.92 -8.52
N ILE A 101 -1.81 9.62 -8.09
CA ILE A 101 -2.59 10.43 -7.15
C ILE A 101 -2.65 9.65 -5.86
N ARG A 102 -2.29 10.28 -4.73
CA ARG A 102 -2.23 9.63 -3.42
C ARG A 102 -2.65 10.60 -2.32
N PHE A 103 -3.01 10.08 -1.16
CA PHE A 103 -3.14 10.90 0.03
C PHE A 103 -1.77 11.16 0.66
N THR A 104 -1.56 12.35 1.23
CA THR A 104 -0.52 12.55 2.24
C THR A 104 -0.97 11.95 3.57
N VAL A 105 -0.01 11.55 4.40
CA VAL A 105 -0.26 10.96 5.71
C VAL A 105 0.68 11.60 6.73
N SER A 106 0.17 11.97 7.90
CA SER A 106 0.95 12.54 9.02
C SER A 106 0.52 12.02 10.38
#